data_AF-A0A8T7M669-F1
#
_entry.id   AF-A0A8T7M669-F1
#
_cell.length_a   1.000
_cell.length_b   1.000
_cell.length_c   1.000
_cell.angle_alpha   90.00
_cell.angle_beta   90.00
_cell.angle_gamma   90.00
#
_symmetry.space_group_name_H-M   'P 1'
#
loop_
_entity.id
_entity.type
_entity.pdbx_description
1 polymer ?
#
loop_
_entity_poly.entity_id
_entity_poly.type
_entity_poly.pdbx_seq_one_letter_code
_entity_poly.pdbx_strand_id
1 'polypeptide(L)'
;MFLPTEIITVLGHFRPHFTRPTFQKMLLLFSGVILTRGRHTVSAALRYLGLANNPNYAKFHHLLNQARYSTLLLSRTLLAVLLQQFVGSDQEVTLVIDETLERRWGRKLSKRGHWRDSLLSSGGLNITNSGLR
;
A
#
# COMPACT_ATOMS: atom_id res chain seq x y z
N MET A 1 -12.22 1.68 18.67
CA MET A 1 -11.13 1.51 17.68
C MET A 1 -9.95 0.99 18.47
N PHE A 2 -9.40 -0.18 18.12
CA PHE A 2 -8.39 -0.89 18.94
C PHE A 2 -6.93 -0.43 18.69
N LEU A 3 -6.74 0.71 18.02
CA LEU A 3 -5.40 1.22 17.73
C LEU A 3 -4.95 2.19 18.82
N PRO A 4 -3.68 2.11 19.27
CA PRO A 4 -3.07 3.12 20.13
C PRO A 4 -3.19 4.53 19.52
N THR A 5 -3.28 5.53 20.40
CA THR A 5 -3.46 6.95 20.02
C THR A 5 -2.34 7.42 19.09
N GLU A 6 -1.12 6.94 19.28
CA GLU A 6 0.06 7.27 18.48
C GLU A 6 -0.15 6.87 17.01
N ILE A 7 -0.68 5.66 16.79
CA ILE A 7 -0.99 5.16 15.44
C ILE A 7 -2.14 5.96 14.82
N ILE A 8 -3.16 6.29 15.62
CA ILE A 8 -4.30 7.09 15.16
C ILE A 8 -3.84 8.48 14.73
N THR A 9 -2.95 9.12 15.49
CA THR A 9 -2.39 10.44 15.17
C THR A 9 -1.68 10.42 13.82
N VAL A 10 -0.85 9.40 13.56
CA VAL A 10 -0.18 9.25 12.25
C VAL A 10 -1.21 9.04 11.14
N LEU A 11 -2.15 8.11 11.30
CA LEU A 11 -3.17 7.81 10.29
C LEU A 11 -4.17 8.97 10.09
N GLY A 12 -4.29 9.86 11.07
CA GLY A 12 -5.16 11.04 11.04
C GLY A 12 -4.84 12.00 9.90
N HIS A 13 -3.56 12.10 9.50
CA HIS A 13 -3.13 12.91 8.36
C HIS A 13 -3.80 12.53 7.04
N PHE A 14 -4.22 11.26 6.89
CA PHE A 14 -4.85 10.78 5.67
C PHE A 14 -6.37 10.97 5.66
N ARG A 15 -7.00 11.28 6.79
CA ARG A 15 -8.46 11.41 6.93
C ARG A 15 -9.10 12.36 5.90
N PRO A 16 -8.53 13.53 5.55
CA PRO A 16 -9.12 14.45 4.57
C PRO A 16 -9.28 13.86 3.17
N HIS A 17 -8.53 12.80 2.83
CA HIS A 17 -8.57 12.16 1.50
C HIS A 17 -9.65 11.08 1.36
N PHE A 18 -10.39 10.81 2.44
CA PHE A 18 -11.42 9.77 2.47
C PHE A 18 -12.74 10.32 2.97
N THR A 19 -13.85 9.76 2.47
CA THR A 19 -15.14 9.93 3.15
C THR A 19 -15.11 9.20 4.49
N ARG A 20 -15.91 9.65 5.46
CA ARG A 20 -16.01 9.03 6.80
C ARG A 20 -16.13 7.49 6.79
N PRO A 21 -17.06 6.86 6.03
CA PRO A 21 -17.17 5.40 6.03
C PRO A 21 -15.99 4.71 5.34
N THR A 22 -15.37 5.35 4.36
CA THR A 22 -14.17 4.82 3.68
C THR A 22 -12.96 4.86 4.61
N PHE A 23 -12.79 5.94 5.37
CA PHE A 23 -11.71 6.07 6.34
C PHE A 23 -11.79 4.99 7.43
N GLN A 24 -12.98 4.71 7.96
CA GLN A 24 -13.18 3.64 8.94
C GLN A 24 -12.78 2.26 8.39
N LYS A 25 -13.14 1.95 7.15
CA LYS A 25 -12.72 0.70 6.48
C LYS A 25 -11.22 0.66 6.25
N MET A 26 -10.61 1.79 5.87
CA MET A 26 -9.18 1.93 5.68
C MET A 26 -8.44 1.60 6.98
N LEU A 27 -8.85 2.19 8.11
CA LEU A 27 -8.24 1.92 9.41
C LEU A 27 -8.32 0.45 9.81
N LEU A 28 -9.47 -0.20 9.59
CA LEU A 28 -9.63 -1.63 9.84
C LEU A 28 -8.69 -2.44 8.93
N LEU A 29 -8.74 -2.22 7.61
CA LEU A 29 -7.92 -2.99 6.68
C LEU A 29 -6.42 -2.76 6.89
N PHE A 30 -6.00 -1.54 7.20
CA PHE A 30 -4.62 -1.22 7.54
C PHE A 30 -4.14 -2.02 8.76
N SER A 31 -4.92 -1.99 9.84
CA SER A 31 -4.63 -2.77 11.06
C SER A 31 -4.58 -4.27 10.77
N GLY A 32 -5.56 -4.78 10.03
CA GLY A 32 -5.64 -6.18 9.68
C GLY A 32 -4.49 -6.63 8.79
N VAL A 33 -4.05 -5.80 7.84
CA VAL A 33 -2.89 -6.09 6.98
C VAL A 33 -1.60 -6.13 7.80
N ILE A 34 -1.38 -5.19 8.73
CA ILE A 34 -0.21 -5.21 9.63
C ILE A 34 -0.16 -6.48 10.47
N LEU A 35 -1.32 -6.93 10.98
CA LEU A 35 -1.41 -8.12 11.83
C LEU A 35 -1.38 -9.44 11.05
N THR A 36 -1.68 -9.40 9.75
CA THR A 36 -1.77 -10.59 8.92
C THR A 36 -0.39 -11.21 8.74
N ARG A 37 -0.25 -12.49 9.12
CA ARG A 37 0.90 -13.31 8.69
C ARG A 37 0.53 -14.06 7.40
N GLY A 38 1.42 -14.02 6.41
CA GLY A 38 1.25 -14.72 5.13
C GLY A 38 0.73 -13.81 4.01
N ARG A 39 -0.36 -14.18 3.33
CA ARG A 39 -0.88 -13.39 2.20
C ARG A 39 -1.71 -12.22 2.69
N HIS A 40 -1.29 -10.99 2.38
CA HIS A 40 -1.95 -9.74 2.79
C HIS A 40 -3.20 -9.42 1.94
N THR A 41 -4.15 -10.35 1.88
CA THR A 41 -5.43 -10.15 1.19
C THR A 41 -6.42 -9.44 2.10
N VAL A 42 -7.41 -8.76 1.53
CA VAL A 42 -8.57 -8.19 2.29
C VAL A 42 -9.19 -9.26 3.18
N SER A 43 -9.36 -10.47 2.64
CA SER A 43 -9.92 -11.61 3.37
C SER A 43 -9.09 -12.03 4.57
N ALA A 44 -7.77 -12.12 4.40
CA ALA A 44 -6.85 -12.45 5.49
C ALA A 44 -6.87 -11.36 6.56
N ALA A 45 -6.79 -10.08 6.16
CA ALA A 45 -6.85 -8.95 7.07
C ALA A 45 -8.13 -8.96 7.92
N LEU A 46 -9.30 -9.20 7.30
CA LEU A 46 -10.55 -9.31 8.04
C LEU A 46 -10.58 -10.52 8.96
N ARG A 47 -10.04 -11.67 8.53
CA ARG A 47 -9.96 -12.87 9.38
C ARG A 47 -9.08 -12.65 10.61
N TYR A 48 -7.92 -12.01 10.46
CA TYR A 48 -7.02 -11.67 11.57
C TYR A 48 -7.66 -10.71 12.59
N LEU A 49 -8.61 -9.88 12.14
CA LEU A 49 -9.39 -9.02 13.01
C LEU A 49 -10.65 -9.69 13.59
N GLY A 50 -10.86 -10.99 13.37
CA GLY A 50 -12.07 -11.69 13.81
C GLY A 50 -13.34 -11.32 13.04
N LEU A 51 -13.21 -10.67 11.87
CA LEU A 51 -14.31 -10.18 11.05
C LEU A 51 -14.69 -11.10 9.89
N ALA A 52 -14.28 -12.38 9.93
CA ALA A 52 -14.53 -13.35 8.87
C ALA A 52 -16.03 -13.53 8.55
N ASN A 53 -16.89 -13.45 9.57
CA ASN A 53 -18.34 -13.65 9.45
C ASN A 53 -19.12 -12.32 9.40
N ASN A 54 -18.45 -11.19 9.13
CA ASN A 54 -19.14 -9.90 9.08
C ASN A 54 -20.11 -9.86 7.89
N PRO A 55 -21.41 -9.51 8.07
CA PRO A 55 -22.39 -9.50 6.98
C PRO A 55 -22.06 -8.48 5.89
N ASN A 56 -21.23 -7.47 6.20
CA ASN A 56 -20.77 -6.45 5.27
C ASN A 56 -19.39 -6.75 4.67
N TYR A 57 -18.92 -8.01 4.72
CA TYR A 57 -17.61 -8.43 4.23
C TYR A 57 -17.25 -7.88 2.85
N ALA A 58 -18.16 -8.02 1.87
CA ALA A 58 -17.95 -7.55 0.50
C ALA A 58 -17.68 -6.03 0.41
N LYS A 59 -18.26 -5.24 1.33
CA LYS A 59 -18.12 -3.77 1.33
C LYS A 59 -16.69 -3.31 1.67
N PHE A 60 -15.82 -4.18 2.20
CA PHE A 60 -14.41 -3.85 2.41
C PHE A 60 -13.62 -3.82 1.11
N HIS A 61 -13.97 -4.67 0.12
CA HIS A 61 -13.35 -4.62 -1.21
C HIS A 61 -13.68 -3.34 -1.96
N HIS A 62 -14.76 -2.65 -1.60
CA HIS A 62 -15.11 -1.35 -2.19
C HIS A 62 -14.02 -0.31 -1.92
N LEU A 63 -13.23 -0.43 -0.84
CA LEU A 63 -12.09 0.46 -0.62
C LEU A 63 -11.16 0.44 -1.83
N LEU A 64 -10.78 -0.73 -2.33
CA LEU A 64 -9.80 -0.85 -3.41
C LEU A 64 -10.40 -0.65 -4.80
N ASN A 65 -11.69 -0.95 -4.98
CA ASN A 65 -12.30 -1.04 -6.32
C ASN A 65 -13.27 0.10 -6.64
N GLN A 66 -13.82 0.81 -5.65
CA GLN A 66 -14.92 1.76 -5.85
C GLN A 66 -14.78 3.07 -5.08
N ALA A 67 -13.99 3.10 -4.01
CA ALA A 67 -13.86 4.30 -3.19
C ALA A 67 -13.18 5.42 -3.97
N ARG A 68 -13.66 6.65 -3.76
CA ARG A 68 -13.09 7.85 -4.37
C ARG A 68 -11.98 8.38 -3.46
N TYR A 69 -10.73 8.07 -3.80
CA TYR A 69 -9.53 8.70 -3.26
C TYR A 69 -8.43 8.67 -4.33
N SER A 70 -7.38 9.49 -4.15
CA SER A 70 -6.22 9.51 -5.04
C SER A 70 -5.01 8.93 -4.34
N THR A 71 -4.44 7.86 -4.89
CA THR A 71 -3.19 7.27 -4.38
C THR A 71 -2.04 8.26 -4.43
N LEU A 72 -1.97 9.11 -5.47
CA LEU A 72 -0.97 10.16 -5.58
C LEU A 72 -1.09 11.20 -4.44
N LEU A 73 -2.32 11.61 -4.09
CA LEU A 73 -2.52 12.52 -2.96
C LEU A 73 -2.13 11.87 -1.63
N LEU A 74 -2.47 10.60 -1.44
CA LEU A 74 -2.04 9.85 -0.25
C LEU A 74 -0.51 9.77 -0.17
N SER A 75 0.17 9.48 -1.28
CA SER A 75 1.64 9.44 -1.32
C SER A 75 2.28 10.80 -1.04
N ARG A 76 1.69 11.90 -1.55
CA ARG A 76 2.13 13.26 -1.23
C ARG A 76 2.00 13.57 0.26
N THR A 77 0.87 13.20 0.86
CA THR A 77 0.65 13.37 2.30
C THR A 77 1.63 12.55 3.12
N LEU A 78 1.89 11.29 2.71
CA LEU A 78 2.91 10.45 3.35
C LEU A 78 4.28 11.12 3.30
N LEU A 79 4.71 11.59 2.12
CA LEU A 79 5.99 12.28 1.97
C LEU A 79 6.06 13.53 2.86
N ALA A 80 5.03 14.36 2.88
CA ALA A 80 4.98 15.55 3.72
C ALA A 80 5.11 15.22 5.22
N VAL A 81 4.42 14.18 5.69
CA VAL A 81 4.54 13.70 7.08
C VAL A 81 5.96 13.22 7.36
N LEU A 82 6.57 12.43 6.48
CA LEU A 82 7.94 11.95 6.66
C LEU A 82 8.94 13.11 6.74
N LEU A 83 8.85 14.08 5.83
CA LEU A 83 9.73 15.24 5.83
C LEU A 83 9.56 16.07 7.11
N GLN A 84 8.32 16.35 7.52
CA GLN A 84 8.06 17.12 8.73
C GLN A 84 8.58 16.44 10.01
N GLN A 85 8.55 15.11 10.07
CA GLN A 85 8.97 14.37 11.26
C GLN A 85 10.48 14.09 11.31
N PHE A 86 11.12 13.91 10.16
CA PHE A 86 12.49 13.38 10.10
C PHE A 86 13.52 14.36 9.52
N VAL A 87 13.10 15.49 8.95
CA VAL A 87 14.00 16.45 8.30
C VAL A 87 13.89 17.80 9.03
N GLY A 88 15.02 18.26 9.58
CA GLY A 88 15.11 19.60 10.17
C GLY A 88 14.94 20.70 9.11
N SER A 89 14.58 21.91 9.55
CA SER A 89 14.33 23.07 8.68
C SER A 89 15.47 23.38 7.70
N ASP A 90 16.71 23.11 8.12
CA ASP A 90 17.93 23.46 7.39
C ASP A 90 18.69 22.22 6.89
N GLN A 91 18.01 21.07 6.83
CA GLN A 91 18.61 19.82 6.36
C GLN A 91 18.24 19.54 4.90
N GLU A 92 19.25 19.15 4.13
CA GLU A 92 19.04 18.70 2.75
C GLU A 92 18.40 17.31 2.70
N VAL A 93 17.56 17.10 1.69
CA VAL A 93 16.94 15.79 1.42
C VAL A 93 17.59 15.16 0.20
N THR A 94 18.36 14.10 0.41
CA THR A 94 18.88 13.29 -0.70
C THR A 94 17.80 12.31 -1.17
N LEU A 95 17.37 12.44 -2.43
CA LEU A 95 16.42 11.52 -3.05
C LEU A 95 17.16 10.42 -3.81
N VAL A 96 17.11 9.20 -3.29
CA VAL A 96 17.59 8.00 -3.98
C VAL A 96 16.42 7.39 -4.75
N ILE A 97 16.58 7.24 -6.06
CA ILE A 97 15.57 6.68 -6.95
C ILE A 97 16.03 5.31 -7.40
N ASP A 98 15.23 4.29 -7.12
CA ASP A 98 15.42 2.93 -7.60
C ASP A 98 14.12 2.42 -8.24
N GLU A 99 14.25 1.67 -9.33
CA GLU A 99 13.11 1.04 -10.01
C GLU A 99 12.93 -0.37 -9.47
N THR A 100 11.76 -0.68 -8.91
CA THR A 100 11.42 -2.06 -8.52
C THR A 100 10.47 -2.68 -9.54
N LEU A 101 10.80 -3.91 -9.99
CA LEU A 101 9.89 -4.69 -10.82
C LEU A 101 8.70 -5.19 -9.99
N GLU A 102 7.49 -4.65 -10.24
CA GLU A 102 6.27 -5.15 -9.59
C GLU A 102 5.86 -6.48 -10.24
N ARG A 103 6.01 -7.58 -9.49
CA ARG A 103 5.65 -8.94 -9.92
C ARG A 103 4.15 -9.19 -9.73
N ARG A 104 3.33 -8.57 -10.59
CA ARG A 104 1.87 -8.74 -10.61
C ARG A 104 1.37 -9.28 -11.95
N TRP A 105 0.40 -10.19 -11.91
CA TRP A 105 -0.28 -10.74 -13.08
C TRP A 105 -1.81 -10.61 -12.96
N GLY A 106 -2.49 -10.55 -14.11
CA GLY A 106 -3.95 -10.54 -14.16
C GLY A 106 -4.50 -9.97 -15.47
N ARG A 107 -5.73 -10.37 -15.83
CA ARG A 107 -6.38 -9.99 -17.10
C ARG A 107 -6.53 -8.46 -17.28
N LYS A 108 -6.55 -7.70 -16.18
CA LYS A 108 -6.67 -6.23 -16.20
C LYS A 108 -5.32 -5.49 -16.30
N LEU A 109 -4.20 -6.21 -16.42
CA LEU A 109 -2.86 -5.64 -16.53
C LEU A 109 -2.39 -5.64 -17.97
N SER A 110 -2.43 -4.48 -18.62
CA SER A 110 -2.03 -4.33 -20.03
C SER A 110 -0.53 -4.06 -20.22
N LYS A 111 0.15 -3.45 -19.24
CA LYS A 111 1.56 -2.99 -19.37
C LYS A 111 2.61 -3.99 -18.89
N ARG A 112 2.29 -5.29 -18.90
CA ARG A 112 3.22 -6.32 -18.44
C ARG A 112 4.28 -6.61 -19.51
N GLY A 113 5.54 -6.56 -19.13
CA GLY A 113 6.69 -6.89 -19.99
C GLY A 113 7.55 -8.01 -19.42
N HIS A 114 8.55 -8.40 -20.19
CA HIS A 114 9.70 -9.18 -19.72
C HIS A 114 10.90 -8.24 -19.65
N TRP A 115 11.54 -8.19 -18.50
CA TRP A 115 12.63 -7.27 -18.21
C TRP A 115 13.87 -8.07 -17.85
N ARG A 116 15.04 -7.66 -18.34
CA ARG A 116 16.30 -8.30 -17.96
C ARG A 116 16.51 -8.20 -16.45
N ASP A 117 16.82 -9.32 -15.84
CA ASP A 117 17.22 -9.39 -14.44
C ASP A 117 18.73 -9.20 -14.34
N SER A 118 19.16 -8.01 -13.93
CA SER A 118 20.58 -7.66 -13.83
C SER A 118 21.33 -8.47 -12.77
N LEU A 119 20.63 -9.00 -11.76
CA LEU A 119 21.25 -9.79 -10.68
C LEU A 119 21.48 -11.24 -11.11
N LEU A 120 20.61 -11.77 -11.98
CA LEU A 120 20.69 -13.16 -12.45
C LEU A 120 21.39 -13.31 -13.82
N SER A 121 21.50 -12.23 -14.59
CA SER A 121 22.12 -12.27 -15.92
C SER A 121 23.63 -12.09 -15.87
N SER A 122 24.36 -12.76 -16.76
CA SER A 122 25.79 -12.59 -17.00
C SER A 122 26.08 -12.34 -18.49
N GLY A 123 27.36 -12.25 -18.88
CA GLY A 123 27.76 -12.04 -20.28
C GLY A 123 27.34 -13.18 -21.22
N GLY A 124 27.23 -14.41 -20.70
CA GLY A 124 26.80 -15.59 -21.46
C GLY A 124 25.36 -16.04 -21.19
N LEU A 125 24.65 -15.42 -20.24
CA LEU A 125 23.32 -15.83 -19.81
C LEU A 125 22.41 -14.62 -19.60
N ASN A 126 21.32 -14.56 -20.37
CA ASN A 126 20.33 -13.49 -20.25
C ASN A 126 19.06 -14.03 -19.57
N ILE A 127 18.88 -13.69 -18.30
CA ILE A 127 17.68 -14.05 -17.53
C ILE A 127 16.72 -12.85 -17.57
N THR A 128 15.46 -13.12 -17.88
CA THR A 128 14.41 -12.11 -17.84
C THR A 128 13.32 -12.50 -16.84
N ASN A 129 12.72 -11.49 -16.22
CA ASN A 129 11.62 -11.63 -15.29
C ASN A 129 10.41 -10.86 -15.80
N SER A 130 9.22 -11.47 -15.66
CA SER A 130 7.96 -10.82 -16.04
C SER A 130 7.46 -9.90 -14.92
N GLY A 131 7.01 -8.70 -15.29
CA GLY A 131 6.41 -7.77 -14.34
C GLY A 131 6.07 -6.41 -14.95
N LEU A 132 5.71 -5.47 -14.08
CA LEU A 132 5.41 -4.08 -14.41
C LEU A 132 6.59 -3.20 -13.97
N ARG A 133 6.97 -2.27 -14.84
CA ARG A 133 7.81 -1.10 -14.54
C ARG A 133 6.97 0.15 -14.75
#